data_AF-A0A7S1W049-F1
#
_entry.id   AF-A0A7S1W049-F1
#
_cell.length_a   1.000
_cell.length_b   1.000
_cell.length_c   1.000
_cell.angle_alpha   90.00
_cell.angle_beta   90.00
_cell.angle_gamma   90.00
#
_symmetry.space_group_name_H-M   'P 1'
#
loop_
_entity.id
_entity.type
_entity.pdbx_description
1 polymer ?
#
loop_
_entity_poly.entity_id
_entity_poly.type
_entity_poly.pdbx_seq_one_letter_code
_entity_poly.pdbx_strand_id
1 'polypeptide(L)'
;TFPGCYDDVTGTYIVAVVLSILMLLTIGFGVPAFIASLLLRRKRAVLRHVLGVDDADEMPISAVAAYRCEDDDWAHVLKYDRSVLKGVYATYELRYMWLQPVMLLLKLALVFSVVFAPAESPVQLIVAAVVQSAGLSVAVGAQPFIDPSVDNLTKVGGLYNVALLFLMSVVRASRGGDGAIALPILMLVITAGYVCFLLFVVGSIVKAVRHGQLMARVRLGIFAAIRANDAKVLEWFQKNAPEEFSKAHDSLGRNALLTAAMLPDPARAAEVFDLVFDVLNPDGGTSSLEGDALHALTTASAGGETALGVLCAADPASPLP
;
A
#
# COMPACT_ATOMS: atom_id res chain seq x y z
N THR A 1 -14.69 -11.64 -35.18
CA THR A 1 -14.91 -13.08 -35.41
C THR A 1 -13.87 -13.53 -36.41
N PHE A 2 -13.14 -14.63 -36.17
CA PHE A 2 -12.23 -15.22 -37.17
C PHE A 2 -13.10 -16.01 -38.15
N PRO A 3 -13.47 -15.47 -39.32
CA PRO A 3 -14.46 -16.11 -40.18
C PRO A 3 -13.76 -17.21 -40.97
N GLY A 4 -14.22 -18.46 -40.83
CA GLY A 4 -13.89 -19.55 -41.76
C GLY A 4 -12.75 -20.51 -41.38
N CYS A 5 -12.05 -20.33 -40.25
CA CYS A 5 -11.00 -21.29 -39.83
C CYS A 5 -11.47 -22.37 -38.84
N TYR A 6 -12.68 -22.25 -38.28
CA TYR A 6 -13.13 -23.09 -37.16
C TYR A 6 -14.60 -23.54 -37.26
N ASP A 7 -15.18 -23.51 -38.46
CA ASP A 7 -16.60 -23.89 -38.62
C ASP A 7 -16.80 -25.42 -38.49
N ASP A 8 -15.76 -26.22 -38.73
CA ASP A 8 -15.78 -27.66 -38.50
C ASP A 8 -14.94 -28.05 -37.28
N VAL A 9 -15.53 -28.87 -36.39
CA VAL A 9 -14.85 -29.47 -35.23
C VAL A 9 -13.84 -30.51 -35.72
N THR A 10 -12.70 -30.02 -36.19
CA THR A 10 -11.58 -30.82 -36.65
C THR A 10 -10.70 -31.23 -35.47
N GLY A 11 -9.96 -32.33 -35.58
CA GLY A 11 -9.03 -32.77 -34.53
C GLY A 11 -7.97 -31.72 -34.16
N THR A 12 -7.56 -30.90 -35.14
CA THR A 12 -6.65 -29.77 -34.97
C THR A 12 -7.26 -28.66 -34.10
N TYR A 13 -8.56 -28.38 -34.24
CA TYR A 13 -9.27 -27.43 -33.37
C TYR A 13 -9.26 -27.89 -31.92
N ILE A 14 -9.57 -29.17 -31.66
CA ILE A 14 -9.57 -29.73 -30.31
C ILE A 14 -8.17 -29.60 -29.68
N VAL A 15 -7.11 -29.96 -30.41
CA VAL A 15 -5.73 -29.83 -29.93
C VAL A 15 -5.38 -28.36 -29.64
N ALA A 16 -5.77 -27.42 -30.51
CA ALA A 16 -5.52 -25.99 -30.30
C ALA A 16 -6.25 -25.44 -29.06
N VAL A 17 -7.51 -25.87 -28.83
CA VAL A 17 -8.27 -25.50 -27.62
C VAL A 17 -7.62 -26.06 -26.37
N VAL A 18 -7.22 -27.35 -26.38
CA VAL A 18 -6.54 -27.99 -25.24
C VAL A 18 -5.21 -27.29 -24.93
N LEU A 19 -4.40 -27.00 -25.95
CA LEU A 19 -3.14 -26.26 -25.77
C LEU A 19 -3.39 -24.84 -25.25
N SER A 20 -4.44 -24.16 -25.71
CA SER A 20 -4.80 -22.82 -25.22
C SER A 20 -5.24 -22.85 -23.76
N ILE A 21 -6.03 -23.85 -23.35
CA ILE A 21 -6.43 -24.06 -21.95
C ILE A 21 -5.19 -24.37 -21.10
N LEU A 22 -4.32 -25.27 -21.56
CA LEU A 22 -3.10 -25.62 -20.83
C LEU A 22 -2.19 -24.40 -20.68
N MET A 23 -2.01 -23.60 -21.74
CA MET A 23 -1.26 -22.36 -21.70
C MET A 23 -1.89 -21.34 -20.73
N LEU A 24 -3.22 -21.20 -20.73
CA LEU A 24 -3.93 -20.34 -19.79
C LEU A 24 -3.78 -20.80 -18.34
N LEU A 25 -3.77 -22.11 -18.08
CA LEU A 25 -3.56 -22.64 -16.73
C LEU A 25 -2.11 -22.45 -16.29
N THR A 26 -1.14 -22.81 -17.14
CA THR A 26 0.29 -22.73 -16.81
C THR A 26 0.77 -21.29 -16.71
N ILE A 27 0.40 -20.43 -17.65
CA ILE A 27 0.80 -19.02 -17.62
C ILE A 27 -0.11 -18.25 -16.68
N GLY A 28 -1.42 -18.46 -16.78
CA GLY A 28 -2.37 -17.60 -16.10
C GLY A 28 -2.53 -17.86 -14.61
N PHE A 29 -2.41 -19.10 -14.17
CA PHE A 29 -2.38 -19.44 -12.74
C PHE A 29 -0.95 -19.74 -12.27
N GLY A 30 -0.17 -20.45 -13.09
CA GLY A 30 1.19 -20.83 -12.72
C GLY A 30 2.13 -19.65 -12.51
N VAL A 31 2.07 -18.58 -13.32
CA VAL A 31 2.93 -17.40 -13.11
C VAL A 31 2.57 -16.64 -11.81
N PRO A 32 1.30 -16.29 -11.52
CA PRO A 32 0.94 -15.73 -10.22
C PRO A 32 1.33 -16.61 -9.04
N ALA A 33 1.06 -17.92 -9.11
CA ALA A 33 1.38 -18.87 -8.05
C ALA A 33 2.90 -18.98 -7.84
N PHE A 34 3.67 -18.99 -8.92
CA PHE A 34 5.13 -18.99 -8.88
C PHE A 34 5.68 -17.70 -8.25
N ILE A 35 5.19 -16.53 -8.67
CA ILE A 35 5.57 -15.24 -8.09
C ILE A 35 5.19 -15.19 -6.61
N ALA A 36 3.97 -15.60 -6.25
CA ALA A 36 3.54 -15.65 -4.84
C ALA A 36 4.43 -16.58 -4.01
N SER A 37 4.80 -17.75 -4.54
CA SER A 37 5.72 -18.68 -3.87
C SER A 37 7.11 -18.07 -3.67
N LEU A 38 7.66 -17.38 -4.68
CA LEU A 38 8.94 -16.68 -4.55
C LEU A 38 8.88 -15.56 -3.51
N LEU A 39 7.81 -14.77 -3.50
CA LEU A 39 7.62 -13.70 -2.52
C LEU A 39 7.50 -14.24 -1.10
N LEU A 40 6.77 -15.35 -0.90
CA LEU A 40 6.67 -16.00 0.42
C LEU A 40 8.01 -16.56 0.90
N ARG A 41 8.73 -17.29 0.03
CA ARG A 41 10.06 -17.82 0.35
C ARG A 41 11.02 -16.70 0.70
N ARG A 42 10.96 -15.61 -0.06
CA ARG A 42 11.77 -14.42 0.20
C ARG A 42 11.41 -13.77 1.53
N LYS A 43 10.12 -13.58 1.81
CA LYS A 43 9.67 -12.97 3.07
C LYS A 43 10.17 -13.78 4.27
N ARG A 44 10.13 -15.11 4.18
CA ARG A 44 10.74 -16.00 5.20
C ARG A 44 12.26 -15.80 5.31
N ALA A 45 12.97 -15.73 4.19
CA ALA A 45 14.42 -15.48 4.21
C ALA A 45 14.77 -14.12 4.85
N VAL A 46 13.98 -13.08 4.57
CA VAL A 46 14.15 -11.76 5.19
C VAL A 46 13.87 -11.83 6.70
N LEU A 47 12.78 -12.49 7.11
CA LEU A 47 12.44 -12.69 8.52
C LEU A 47 13.55 -13.41 9.29
N ARG A 48 14.10 -14.48 8.70
CA ARG A 48 15.16 -15.25 9.33
C ARG A 48 16.48 -14.48 9.40
N HIS A 49 16.93 -13.91 8.28
CA HIS A 49 18.29 -13.38 8.18
C HIS A 49 18.44 -11.92 8.60
N VAL A 50 17.38 -11.11 8.50
CA VAL A 50 17.45 -9.68 8.83
C VAL A 50 16.79 -9.40 10.17
N LEU A 51 15.66 -10.04 10.45
CA LEU A 51 14.89 -9.81 11.67
C LEU A 51 15.19 -10.84 12.77
N GLY A 52 16.09 -11.79 12.53
CA GLY A 52 16.50 -12.79 13.53
C GLY A 52 15.38 -13.70 14.02
N VAL A 53 14.30 -13.87 13.23
CA VAL A 53 13.16 -14.71 13.64
C VAL A 53 13.50 -16.17 13.32
N ASP A 54 14.00 -16.90 14.33
CA ASP A 54 14.47 -18.28 14.20
C ASP A 54 13.37 -19.24 13.67
N ASP A 55 12.12 -19.04 14.09
CA ASP A 55 10.99 -19.90 13.73
C ASP A 55 10.31 -19.52 12.39
N ALA A 56 10.93 -18.65 11.58
CA ALA A 56 10.32 -18.14 10.34
C ALA A 56 9.94 -19.23 9.31
N ASP A 57 10.58 -20.41 9.37
CA ASP A 57 10.29 -21.53 8.47
C ASP A 57 9.05 -22.32 8.85
N GLU A 58 8.80 -22.42 10.15
CA GLU A 58 7.69 -23.15 10.73
C GLU A 58 6.40 -22.32 10.69
N MET A 59 6.53 -21.00 10.53
CA MET A 59 5.38 -20.11 10.44
C MET A 59 4.42 -20.50 9.29
N PRO A 60 3.11 -20.58 9.58
CA PRO A 60 2.11 -20.84 8.55
C PRO A 60 2.10 -19.70 7.52
N ILE A 61 1.70 -20.02 6.29
CA ILE A 61 1.70 -19.05 5.17
C ILE A 61 0.91 -17.79 5.51
N SER A 62 -0.21 -17.92 6.23
CA SER A 62 -1.02 -16.80 6.68
C SER A 62 -0.28 -15.88 7.64
N ALA A 63 0.49 -16.43 8.59
CA ALA A 63 1.29 -15.65 9.53
C ALA A 63 2.42 -14.90 8.81
N VAL A 64 3.13 -15.59 7.90
CA VAL A 64 4.18 -14.95 7.08
C VAL A 64 3.58 -13.84 6.22
N ALA A 65 2.44 -14.08 5.57
CA ALA A 65 1.77 -13.07 4.75
C ALA A 65 1.33 -11.86 5.58
N ALA A 66 0.76 -12.09 6.77
CA ALA A 66 0.26 -11.05 7.66
C ALA A 66 1.34 -10.32 8.46
N TYR A 67 2.56 -10.86 8.54
CA TYR A 67 3.66 -10.27 9.30
C TYR A 67 3.90 -8.82 8.88
N ARG A 68 3.88 -7.91 9.87
CA ARG A 68 4.16 -6.49 9.71
C ARG A 68 5.60 -6.25 10.15
N CYS A 69 6.38 -5.68 9.24
CA CYS A 69 7.70 -5.19 9.52
C CYS A 69 7.56 -3.71 9.85
N GLU A 70 8.36 -3.21 10.79
CA GLU A 70 8.44 -1.77 11.01
C GLU A 70 9.06 -1.11 9.76
N ASP A 71 8.67 0.13 9.49
CA ASP A 71 9.03 0.83 8.25
C ASP A 71 10.56 1.01 8.13
N ASP A 72 11.24 1.20 9.27
CA ASP A 72 12.69 1.40 9.36
C ASP A 72 13.48 0.14 8.97
N ASP A 73 13.01 -1.02 9.42
CA ASP A 73 13.58 -2.31 9.06
C ASP A 73 13.43 -2.59 7.56
N TRP A 74 12.33 -2.16 6.95
CA TRP A 74 12.10 -2.40 5.53
C TRP A 74 13.05 -1.59 4.64
N ALA A 75 13.32 -0.33 5.00
CA ALA A 75 14.32 0.49 4.33
C ALA A 75 15.71 -0.14 4.44
N HIS A 76 16.03 -0.70 5.61
CA HIS A 76 17.27 -1.45 5.83
C HIS A 76 17.35 -2.68 4.92
N VAL A 77 16.31 -3.53 4.89
CA VAL A 77 16.24 -4.70 3.99
C VAL A 77 16.45 -4.29 2.53
N LEU A 78 15.74 -3.26 2.05
CA LEU A 78 15.85 -2.79 0.67
C LEU A 78 17.26 -2.29 0.34
N LYS A 79 18.00 -1.72 1.29
CA LYS A 79 19.37 -1.24 1.08
C LYS A 79 20.35 -2.38 0.80
N TYR A 80 20.25 -3.49 1.52
CA TYR A 80 21.18 -4.64 1.38
C TYR A 80 20.75 -5.66 0.34
N ASP A 81 19.51 -5.60 -0.12
CA ASP A 81 18.98 -6.52 -1.09
C ASP A 81 19.56 -6.28 -2.50
N ARG A 82 20.43 -7.19 -2.95
CA ARG A 82 21.03 -7.18 -4.29
C ARG A 82 20.30 -8.06 -5.31
N SER A 83 19.12 -8.58 -4.97
CA SER A 83 18.41 -9.48 -5.89
C SER A 83 17.83 -8.75 -7.09
N VAL A 84 17.72 -9.46 -8.23
CA VAL A 84 17.04 -8.97 -9.44
C VAL A 84 15.56 -8.65 -9.18
N LEU A 85 14.95 -9.35 -8.20
CA LEU A 85 13.56 -9.15 -7.82
C LEU A 85 13.34 -7.83 -7.05
N LYS A 86 14.38 -7.11 -6.62
CA LYS A 86 14.22 -5.84 -5.90
C LYS A 86 13.34 -4.85 -6.63
N GLY A 87 13.46 -4.73 -7.95
CA GLY A 87 12.60 -3.84 -8.74
C GLY A 87 11.11 -4.21 -8.71
N VAL A 88 10.77 -5.44 -8.34
CA VAL A 88 9.41 -5.98 -8.32
C VAL A 88 8.65 -5.54 -7.06
N TYR A 89 9.34 -5.44 -5.91
CA TYR A 89 8.72 -5.08 -4.63
C TYR A 89 9.26 -3.80 -4.00
N ALA A 90 10.33 -3.19 -4.53
CA ALA A 90 10.84 -1.92 -4.00
C ALA A 90 9.83 -0.78 -4.11
N THR A 91 8.85 -0.90 -5.01
CA THR A 91 7.75 0.07 -5.13
C THR A 91 6.67 -0.13 -4.07
N TYR A 92 6.63 -1.29 -3.40
CA TYR A 92 5.57 -1.68 -2.48
C TYR A 92 6.06 -1.77 -1.03
N GLU A 93 5.18 -1.49 -0.08
CA GLU A 93 5.44 -1.86 1.31
C GLU A 93 5.43 -3.39 1.46
N LEU A 94 6.24 -3.94 2.39
CA LEU A 94 6.34 -5.38 2.64
C LEU A 94 4.97 -6.04 2.83
N ARG A 95 4.03 -5.31 3.48
CA ARG A 95 2.66 -5.76 3.75
C ARG A 95 1.87 -6.05 2.48
N TYR A 96 2.12 -5.32 1.39
CA TYR A 96 1.31 -5.38 0.17
C TYR A 96 1.97 -6.15 -0.96
N MET A 97 3.03 -6.93 -0.69
CA MET A 97 3.62 -7.81 -1.70
C MET A 97 2.62 -8.81 -2.31
N TRP A 98 1.63 -9.26 -1.53
CA TRP A 98 0.57 -10.15 -2.03
C TRP A 98 -0.36 -9.47 -3.04
N LEU A 99 -0.36 -8.13 -3.12
CA LEU A 99 -1.20 -7.40 -4.04
C LEU A 99 -0.81 -7.66 -5.50
N GLN A 100 0.47 -7.90 -5.76
CA GLN A 100 0.97 -8.10 -7.12
C GLN A 100 0.37 -9.33 -7.82
N PRO A 101 0.35 -10.54 -7.23
CA PRO A 101 -0.33 -11.67 -7.85
C PRO A 101 -1.83 -11.42 -8.01
N VAL A 102 -2.48 -10.70 -7.08
CA VAL A 102 -3.90 -10.32 -7.21
C VAL A 102 -4.12 -9.39 -8.41
N MET A 103 -3.28 -8.37 -8.57
CA MET A 103 -3.34 -7.47 -9.74
C MET A 103 -3.05 -8.22 -11.04
N LEU A 104 -2.18 -9.24 -11.02
CA LEU A 104 -1.92 -10.08 -12.19
C LEU A 104 -3.13 -10.95 -12.54
N LEU A 105 -3.80 -11.53 -11.54
CA LEU A 105 -5.06 -12.27 -11.73
C LEU A 105 -6.17 -11.37 -12.29
N LEU A 106 -6.30 -10.14 -11.80
CA LEU A 106 -7.24 -9.16 -12.36
C LEU A 106 -6.91 -8.84 -13.82
N LYS A 107 -5.64 -8.62 -14.16
CA LYS A 107 -5.22 -8.43 -15.56
C LYS A 107 -5.50 -9.65 -16.41
N LEU A 108 -5.32 -10.86 -15.87
CA LEU A 108 -5.66 -12.09 -16.57
C LEU A 108 -7.14 -12.21 -16.86
N ALA A 109 -8.00 -11.81 -15.91
CA ALA A 109 -9.44 -11.79 -16.10
C ALA A 109 -9.86 -10.87 -17.26
N LEU A 110 -9.15 -9.75 -17.47
CA LEU A 110 -9.34 -8.89 -18.64
C LEU A 110 -8.96 -9.59 -19.95
N VAL A 111 -7.81 -10.29 -19.98
CA VAL A 111 -7.39 -11.04 -21.17
C VAL A 111 -8.39 -12.15 -21.48
N PHE A 112 -8.85 -12.86 -20.44
CA PHE A 112 -9.83 -13.93 -20.57
C PHE A 112 -11.14 -13.41 -21.18
N SER A 113 -11.65 -12.26 -20.74
CA SER A 113 -12.87 -11.70 -21.30
C SER A 113 -12.71 -11.34 -22.78
N VAL A 114 -11.56 -10.79 -23.18
CA VAL A 114 -11.28 -10.45 -24.58
C VAL A 114 -11.19 -11.70 -25.47
N VAL A 115 -10.60 -12.78 -24.97
CA VAL A 115 -10.40 -14.03 -25.73
C VAL A 115 -11.70 -14.82 -25.89
N PHE A 116 -12.50 -14.95 -24.83
CA PHE A 116 -13.63 -15.87 -24.81
C PHE A 116 -14.98 -15.22 -25.11
N ALA A 117 -15.13 -13.91 -24.91
CA ALA A 117 -16.38 -13.24 -25.25
C ALA A 117 -16.33 -12.75 -26.71
N PRO A 118 -17.47 -12.74 -27.43
CA PRO A 118 -17.53 -12.24 -28.80
C PRO A 118 -17.00 -10.80 -28.86
N ALA A 119 -16.29 -10.48 -29.95
CA ALA A 119 -15.81 -9.14 -30.20
C ALA A 119 -16.97 -8.15 -30.16
N GLU A 120 -16.76 -7.03 -29.49
CA GLU A 120 -17.80 -6.04 -29.25
C GLU A 120 -19.01 -6.62 -28.51
N SER A 121 -18.92 -7.69 -27.72
CA SER A 121 -20.06 -8.09 -26.89
C SER A 121 -20.23 -7.14 -25.68
N PRO A 122 -21.46 -6.90 -25.20
CA PRO A 122 -21.67 -6.17 -23.94
C PRO A 122 -20.99 -6.87 -22.75
N VAL A 123 -20.78 -8.19 -22.83
CA VAL A 123 -20.08 -8.99 -21.82
C VAL A 123 -18.62 -8.52 -21.65
N GLN A 124 -17.89 -8.27 -22.73
CA GLN A 124 -16.51 -7.76 -22.65
C GLN A 124 -16.44 -6.45 -21.86
N LEU A 125 -17.37 -5.54 -22.13
CA LEU A 125 -17.42 -4.22 -21.52
C LEU A 125 -17.84 -4.30 -20.04
N ILE A 126 -18.81 -5.15 -19.69
CA ILE A 126 -19.19 -5.41 -18.30
C ILE A 126 -18.03 -5.99 -17.51
N VAL A 127 -17.36 -7.02 -18.04
CA VAL A 127 -16.22 -7.64 -17.34
C VAL A 127 -15.07 -6.66 -17.20
N ALA A 128 -14.75 -5.88 -18.24
CA ALA A 128 -13.73 -4.85 -18.16
C ALA A 128 -14.06 -3.80 -17.08
N ALA A 129 -15.32 -3.34 -17.02
CA ALA A 129 -15.76 -2.39 -16.00
C ALA A 129 -15.64 -2.97 -14.59
N VAL A 130 -16.12 -4.19 -14.37
CA VAL A 130 -16.05 -4.86 -13.05
C VAL A 130 -14.61 -5.06 -12.60
N VAL A 131 -13.75 -5.59 -13.47
CA VAL A 131 -12.37 -5.90 -13.12
C VAL A 131 -11.54 -4.64 -12.88
N GLN A 132 -11.73 -3.59 -13.70
CA GLN A 132 -11.04 -2.31 -13.48
C GLN A 132 -11.53 -1.60 -12.22
N SER A 133 -12.84 -1.61 -11.95
CA SER A 133 -13.40 -1.07 -10.70
C SER A 133 -12.87 -1.83 -9.48
N ALA A 134 -12.83 -3.16 -9.53
CA ALA A 134 -12.27 -3.98 -8.46
C ALA A 134 -10.77 -3.68 -8.24
N GLY A 135 -9.99 -3.58 -9.33
CA GLY A 135 -8.58 -3.21 -9.25
C GLY A 135 -8.36 -1.82 -8.65
N LEU A 136 -9.20 -0.85 -9.01
CA LEU A 136 -9.16 0.49 -8.42
C LEU A 136 -9.56 0.49 -6.94
N SER A 137 -10.61 -0.25 -6.55
CA SER A 137 -11.00 -0.38 -5.14
C SER A 137 -9.89 -0.99 -4.30
N VAL A 138 -9.24 -2.04 -4.82
CA VAL A 138 -8.11 -2.69 -4.18
C VAL A 138 -6.93 -1.70 -4.04
N ALA A 139 -6.59 -0.96 -5.09
CA ALA A 139 -5.52 0.04 -5.03
C ALA A 139 -5.82 1.18 -4.03
N VAL A 140 -7.07 1.67 -3.99
CA VAL A 140 -7.49 2.75 -3.08
C VAL A 140 -7.48 2.28 -1.62
N GLY A 141 -7.96 1.06 -1.36
CA GLY A 141 -8.05 0.50 -0.01
C GLY A 141 -6.71 0.03 0.55
N ALA A 142 -5.82 -0.49 -0.31
CA ALA A 142 -4.52 -0.99 0.10
C ALA A 142 -3.45 0.09 0.22
N GLN A 143 -3.49 1.16 -0.59
CA GLN A 143 -2.42 2.17 -0.66
C GLN A 143 -1.01 1.53 -0.76
N PRO A 144 -0.77 0.70 -1.78
CA PRO A 144 0.30 -0.29 -1.69
C PRO A 144 1.71 0.28 -1.90
N PHE A 145 1.83 1.51 -2.40
CA PHE A 145 3.11 2.08 -2.80
C PHE A 145 3.73 2.93 -1.68
N ILE A 146 5.05 2.80 -1.52
CA ILE A 146 5.84 3.60 -0.59
C ILE A 146 5.84 5.08 -1.01
N ASP A 147 5.91 5.35 -2.32
CA ASP A 147 5.89 6.70 -2.86
C ASP A 147 4.43 7.17 -3.07
N PRO A 148 3.97 8.20 -2.33
CA PRO A 148 2.63 8.74 -2.46
C PRO A 148 2.32 9.28 -3.87
N SER A 149 3.32 9.75 -4.61
CA SER A 149 3.14 10.25 -5.97
C SER A 149 2.79 9.12 -6.93
N VAL A 150 3.46 7.97 -6.81
CA VAL A 150 3.18 6.78 -7.62
C VAL A 150 1.80 6.20 -7.28
N ASP A 151 1.43 6.20 -6.00
CA ASP A 151 0.12 5.77 -5.54
C ASP A 151 -1.00 6.65 -6.11
N ASN A 152 -0.85 7.97 -6.02
CA ASN A 152 -1.81 8.93 -6.56
C ASN A 152 -1.92 8.82 -8.08
N LEU A 153 -0.80 8.69 -8.80
CA LEU A 153 -0.82 8.52 -10.25
C LEU A 153 -1.54 7.23 -10.65
N THR A 154 -1.32 6.14 -9.92
CA THR A 154 -1.99 4.85 -10.14
C THR A 154 -3.50 4.96 -9.92
N LYS A 155 -3.92 5.63 -8.85
CA LYS A 155 -5.35 5.87 -8.56
C LYS A 155 -6.02 6.75 -9.62
N VAL A 156 -5.37 7.83 -10.05
CA VAL A 156 -5.88 8.71 -11.11
C VAL A 156 -5.97 7.97 -12.44
N GLY A 157 -4.95 7.17 -12.79
CA GLY A 157 -4.97 6.34 -13.98
C GLY A 157 -6.09 5.29 -13.96
N GLY A 158 -6.29 4.63 -12.82
CA GLY A 158 -7.40 3.70 -12.62
C GLY A 158 -8.77 4.39 -12.73
N LEU A 159 -8.92 5.57 -12.13
CA LEU A 159 -10.13 6.38 -12.22
C LEU A 159 -10.43 6.80 -13.66
N TYR A 160 -9.41 7.21 -14.41
CA TYR A 160 -9.52 7.54 -15.82
C TYR A 160 -10.00 6.35 -16.66
N ASN A 161 -9.42 5.17 -16.45
CA ASN A 161 -9.81 3.95 -17.19
C ASN A 161 -11.27 3.54 -16.89
N VAL A 162 -11.65 3.60 -15.62
CA VAL A 162 -13.02 3.36 -15.14
C VAL A 162 -13.99 4.36 -15.79
N ALA A 163 -13.67 5.65 -15.77
CA ALA A 163 -14.47 6.68 -16.44
C ALA A 163 -14.57 6.50 -17.96
N LEU A 164 -13.50 6.07 -18.63
CA LEU A 164 -13.50 5.80 -20.07
C LEU A 164 -14.42 4.62 -20.43
N LEU A 165 -14.35 3.53 -19.66
CA LEU A 165 -15.23 2.37 -19.84
C LEU A 165 -16.70 2.74 -19.61
N PHE A 166 -16.96 3.59 -18.63
CA PHE A 166 -18.28 4.15 -18.41
C PHE A 166 -18.78 4.97 -19.60
N LEU A 167 -17.96 5.87 -20.12
CA LEU A 167 -18.33 6.68 -21.29
C LEU A 167 -18.62 5.80 -22.50
N MET A 168 -17.80 4.77 -22.75
CA MET A 168 -18.05 3.78 -23.81
C MET A 168 -19.37 3.04 -23.60
N SER A 169 -19.71 2.69 -22.36
CA SER A 169 -20.99 2.03 -22.01
C SER A 169 -22.18 2.92 -22.37
N VAL A 170 -22.12 4.21 -22.01
CA VAL A 170 -23.17 5.19 -22.27
C VAL A 170 -23.35 5.43 -23.77
N VAL A 171 -22.26 5.64 -24.52
CA VAL A 171 -22.30 5.85 -25.97
C VAL A 171 -22.88 4.64 -26.69
N ARG A 172 -22.56 3.43 -26.20
CA ARG A 172 -23.09 2.20 -26.77
C ARG A 172 -24.59 2.04 -26.48
N ALA A 173 -25.02 2.38 -25.27
CA ALA A 173 -26.43 2.39 -24.91
C ALA A 173 -27.23 3.40 -25.74
N SER A 174 -26.67 4.60 -25.98
CA SER A 174 -27.35 5.65 -26.74
C SER A 174 -27.49 5.33 -28.23
N ARG A 175 -26.63 4.47 -28.78
CA ARG A 175 -26.71 4.04 -30.18
C ARG A 175 -27.78 2.97 -30.44
N GLY A 176 -28.50 2.52 -29.41
CA GLY A 176 -29.68 1.67 -29.58
C GLY A 176 -29.37 0.32 -30.22
N GLY A 177 -28.38 -0.41 -29.70
CA GLY A 177 -28.10 -1.77 -30.17
C GLY A 177 -29.35 -2.66 -30.07
N ASP A 178 -29.61 -3.42 -31.14
CA ASP A 178 -30.79 -4.28 -31.27
C ASP A 178 -30.88 -5.28 -30.10
N GLY A 179 -31.88 -5.12 -29.23
CA GLY A 179 -32.18 -6.08 -28.16
C GLY A 179 -32.71 -5.48 -26.86
N ALA A 180 -34.04 -5.41 -26.77
CA ALA A 180 -34.86 -5.27 -25.55
C ALA A 180 -34.82 -3.93 -24.78
N ILE A 181 -36.02 -3.40 -24.54
CA ILE A 181 -36.35 -2.22 -23.72
C ILE A 181 -35.87 -2.34 -22.25
N ALA A 182 -35.45 -3.54 -21.81
CA ALA A 182 -34.81 -3.79 -20.51
C ALA A 182 -33.36 -3.26 -20.42
N LEU A 183 -32.68 -3.11 -21.56
CA LEU A 183 -31.28 -2.69 -21.66
C LEU A 183 -31.06 -1.22 -21.24
N PRO A 184 -31.88 -0.23 -21.63
CA PRO A 184 -31.71 1.16 -21.19
C PRO A 184 -31.96 1.37 -19.68
N ILE A 185 -32.92 0.66 -19.07
CA ILE A 185 -33.15 0.75 -17.62
C ILE A 185 -31.98 0.12 -16.86
N LEU A 186 -31.52 -1.07 -17.28
CA LEU A 186 -30.34 -1.71 -16.70
C LEU A 186 -29.10 -0.81 -16.85
N MET A 187 -28.91 -0.19 -18.01
CA MET A 187 -27.81 0.75 -18.25
C MET A 187 -27.91 2.00 -17.38
N LEU A 188 -29.11 2.53 -17.14
CA LEU A 188 -29.32 3.67 -16.26
C LEU A 188 -29.00 3.33 -14.81
N VAL A 189 -29.41 2.15 -14.33
CA VAL A 189 -29.06 1.65 -12.99
C VAL A 189 -27.55 1.43 -12.85
N ILE A 190 -26.93 0.79 -13.84
CA ILE A 190 -25.46 0.61 -13.88
C ILE A 190 -24.77 1.98 -13.89
N THR A 191 -25.28 2.93 -14.66
CA THR A 191 -24.73 4.29 -14.76
C THR A 191 -24.83 5.02 -13.43
N ALA A 192 -25.99 5.01 -12.77
CA ALA A 192 -26.17 5.60 -11.46
C ALA A 192 -25.24 4.95 -10.42
N GLY A 193 -25.12 3.62 -10.42
CA GLY A 193 -24.19 2.88 -9.56
C GLY A 193 -22.74 3.29 -9.82
N TYR A 194 -22.35 3.49 -11.08
CA TYR A 194 -21.01 3.90 -11.46
C TYR A 194 -20.68 5.33 -11.02
N VAL A 195 -21.62 6.25 -11.15
CA VAL A 195 -21.48 7.63 -10.65
C VAL A 195 -21.31 7.64 -9.14
N CYS A 196 -22.14 6.89 -8.41
CA CYS A 196 -21.99 6.73 -6.95
C CYS A 196 -20.62 6.15 -6.57
N PHE A 197 -20.14 5.14 -7.31
CA PHE A 197 -18.82 4.55 -7.10
C PHE A 197 -17.69 5.55 -7.37
N LEU A 198 -17.75 6.30 -8.48
CA LEU A 198 -16.77 7.33 -8.80
C LEU A 198 -16.72 8.42 -7.72
N LEU A 199 -17.88 8.88 -7.24
CA LEU A 199 -17.95 9.85 -6.14
C LEU A 199 -17.35 9.28 -4.85
N PHE A 200 -17.61 8.02 -4.53
CA PHE A 200 -17.01 7.35 -3.38
C PHE A 200 -15.48 7.25 -3.49
N VAL A 201 -14.96 6.87 -4.67
CA VAL A 201 -13.53 6.77 -4.91
C VAL A 201 -12.87 8.15 -4.83
N VAL A 202 -13.45 9.16 -5.48
CA VAL A 202 -12.95 10.54 -5.41
C VAL A 202 -12.97 11.05 -3.96
N GLY A 203 -14.04 10.82 -3.21
CA GLY A 203 -14.13 11.16 -1.80
C GLY A 203 -13.04 10.48 -0.96
N SER A 204 -12.77 9.20 -1.24
CA SER A 204 -11.72 8.42 -0.57
C SER A 204 -10.32 8.93 -0.90
N ILE A 205 -10.05 9.29 -2.16
CA ILE A 205 -8.79 9.89 -2.60
C ILE A 205 -8.60 11.26 -1.93
N VAL A 206 -9.61 12.13 -1.94
CA VAL A 206 -9.55 13.46 -1.30
C VAL A 206 -9.28 13.30 0.20
N LYS A 207 -9.94 12.33 0.86
CA LYS A 207 -9.68 12.02 2.27
C LYS A 207 -8.24 11.58 2.50
N ALA A 208 -7.71 10.69 1.65
CA ALA A 208 -6.32 10.23 1.74
C ALA A 208 -5.31 11.37 1.52
N VAL A 209 -5.53 12.23 0.51
CA VAL A 209 -4.67 13.38 0.20
C VAL A 209 -4.67 14.39 1.35
N ARG A 210 -5.84 14.71 1.92
CA ARG A 210 -5.91 15.60 3.10
C ARG A 210 -5.12 15.03 4.27
N HIS A 211 -5.23 13.73 4.51
CA HIS A 211 -4.49 13.10 5.59
C HIS A 211 -2.97 13.14 5.35
N GLY A 212 -2.52 12.87 4.12
CA GLY A 212 -1.11 12.97 3.75
C GLY A 212 -0.56 14.40 3.83
N GLN A 213 -1.33 15.42 3.41
CA GLN A 213 -0.94 16.83 3.54
C GLN A 213 -0.81 17.26 5.00
N LEU A 214 -1.68 16.74 5.89
CA LEU A 214 -1.58 16.96 7.33
C LEU A 214 -0.23 16.45 7.85
N MET A 215 0.10 15.18 7.58
CA MET A 215 1.36 14.58 8.02
C MET A 215 2.59 15.31 7.47
N ALA A 216 2.54 15.73 6.21
CA ALA A 216 3.63 16.48 5.57
C ALA A 216 3.83 17.86 6.23
N ARG A 217 2.74 18.56 6.57
CA ARG A 217 2.80 19.85 7.28
C ARG A 217 3.35 19.68 8.69
N VAL A 218 2.91 18.66 9.43
CA VAL A 218 3.44 18.41 10.78
C VAL A 218 4.93 18.08 10.74
N ARG A 219 5.38 17.24 9.79
CA ARG A 219 6.81 16.93 9.61
C ARG A 219 7.64 18.18 9.28
N LEU A 220 7.16 19.03 8.38
CA LEU A 220 7.80 20.31 8.07
C LEU A 220 7.81 21.26 9.28
N GLY A 221 6.73 21.29 10.06
CA GLY A 221 6.63 22.09 11.28
C GLY A 221 7.64 21.65 12.34
N ILE A 222 7.76 20.34 12.59
CA ILE A 222 8.76 19.77 13.51
C ILE A 222 10.17 20.10 13.02
N PHE A 223 10.47 19.88 11.74
CA PHE A 223 11.80 20.15 11.18
C PHE A 223 12.16 21.65 11.19
N ALA A 224 11.18 22.53 10.95
CA ALA A 224 11.37 23.97 11.01
C ALA A 224 11.55 24.46 12.46
N ALA A 225 10.78 23.93 13.42
CA ALA A 225 10.92 24.23 14.85
C ALA A 225 12.31 23.85 15.34
N ILE A 226 12.75 22.63 15.00
CA ILE A 226 14.07 22.08 15.33
C ILE A 226 15.20 22.94 14.72
N ARG A 227 15.07 23.37 13.47
CA ARG A 227 16.12 24.10 12.76
C ARG A 227 16.21 25.58 13.13
N ALA A 228 15.08 26.21 13.41
CA ALA A 228 15.00 27.66 13.61
C ALA A 228 15.09 28.08 15.08
N ASN A 229 14.85 27.18 16.03
CA ASN A 229 14.72 27.51 17.46
C ASN A 229 13.77 28.71 17.68
N ASP A 230 12.73 28.80 16.86
CA ASP A 230 11.84 29.96 16.77
C ASP A 230 10.59 29.68 17.60
N ALA A 231 10.45 30.40 18.71
CA ALA A 231 9.36 30.25 19.67
C ALA A 231 7.97 30.34 19.02
N LYS A 232 7.84 31.07 17.90
CA LYS A 232 6.57 31.17 17.15
C LYS A 232 6.16 29.87 16.47
N VAL A 233 7.12 29.05 16.05
CA VAL A 233 6.85 27.74 15.46
C VAL A 233 6.44 26.75 16.55
N LEU A 234 7.05 26.86 17.73
CA LEU A 234 6.67 26.08 18.91
C LEU A 234 5.25 26.43 19.39
N GLU A 235 4.89 27.72 19.43
CA GLU A 235 3.56 28.20 19.82
C GLU A 235 2.49 27.77 18.80
N TRP A 236 2.79 27.86 17.50
CA TRP A 236 1.91 27.32 16.45
C TRP A 236 1.74 25.80 16.60
N PHE A 237 2.81 25.07 16.89
CA PHE A 237 2.78 23.63 17.09
C PHE A 237 1.91 23.27 18.30
N GLN A 238 2.16 23.85 19.48
CA GLN A 238 1.36 23.62 20.69
C GLN A 238 -0.13 23.93 20.49
N LYS A 239 -0.46 24.94 19.67
CA LYS A 239 -1.85 25.32 19.40
C LYS A 239 -2.60 24.38 18.46
N ASN A 240 -1.92 23.84 17.44
CA ASN A 240 -2.57 23.02 16.40
C ASN A 240 -2.35 21.51 16.61
N ALA A 241 -1.34 21.14 17.40
CA ALA A 241 -1.00 19.76 17.67
C ALA A 241 -2.14 18.94 18.32
N PRO A 242 -2.84 19.38 19.37
CA PRO A 242 -3.80 18.52 20.06
C PRO A 242 -4.90 17.95 19.13
N GLU A 243 -5.39 18.74 18.18
CA GLU A 243 -6.44 18.33 17.25
C GLU A 243 -5.91 17.46 16.09
N GLU A 244 -4.67 17.70 15.63
CA GLU A 244 -4.03 16.93 14.56
C GLU A 244 -3.42 15.61 15.08
N PHE A 245 -2.88 15.60 16.30
CA PHE A 245 -2.26 14.44 16.96
C PHE A 245 -3.28 13.40 17.44
N SER A 246 -4.45 13.83 17.93
CA SER A 246 -5.59 12.94 18.27
C SER A 246 -5.95 11.96 17.13
N LYS A 247 -5.73 12.36 15.87
CA LYS A 247 -6.00 11.55 14.67
C LYS A 247 -4.80 10.74 14.17
N ALA A 248 -3.60 10.96 14.71
CA ALA A 248 -2.32 10.49 14.19
C ALA A 248 -1.47 9.65 15.18
N HIS A 249 -2.03 9.35 16.35
CA HIS A 249 -1.35 8.88 17.57
C HIS A 249 -0.20 7.86 17.37
N ASP A 250 -0.39 6.78 16.62
CA ASP A 250 0.56 5.64 16.69
C ASP A 250 1.85 5.77 15.88
N SER A 251 1.83 6.54 14.79
CA SER A 251 2.96 6.65 13.85
C SER A 251 3.62 8.02 13.86
N LEU A 252 2.95 9.05 14.39
CA LEU A 252 3.55 10.37 14.54
C LEU A 252 4.46 10.48 15.77
N GLY A 253 4.07 9.87 16.89
CA GLY A 253 4.87 9.89 18.12
C GLY A 253 6.26 9.32 17.90
N ARG A 254 6.35 8.10 17.35
CA ARG A 254 7.63 7.45 17.00
C ARG A 254 8.49 8.26 16.03
N ASN A 255 7.90 8.87 15.01
CA ASN A 255 8.64 9.70 14.06
C ASN A 255 9.16 10.99 14.68
N ALA A 256 8.37 11.64 15.55
CA ALA A 256 8.81 12.83 16.28
C ALA A 256 9.95 12.50 17.26
N LEU A 257 9.85 11.35 17.95
CA LEU A 257 10.89 10.80 18.83
C LEU A 257 12.20 10.50 18.08
N LEU A 258 12.11 9.86 16.91
CA LEU A 258 13.26 9.60 16.03
C LEU A 258 13.89 10.89 15.51
N THR A 259 13.07 11.89 15.16
CA THR A 259 13.56 13.19 14.68
C THR A 259 14.26 13.96 15.81
N ALA A 260 13.76 13.86 17.04
CA ALA A 260 14.42 14.42 18.23
C ALA A 260 15.74 13.71 18.55
N ALA A 261 15.80 12.38 18.39
CA ALA A 261 17.03 11.60 18.62
C ALA A 261 18.16 11.90 17.61
N MET A 262 17.84 12.48 16.45
CA MET A 262 18.83 12.91 15.44
C MET A 262 19.42 14.31 15.70
N LEU A 263 19.03 14.99 16.78
CA LEU A 263 19.58 16.28 17.15
C LEU A 263 21.05 16.14 17.59
N PRO A 264 21.97 17.00 17.10
CA PRO A 264 23.38 16.97 17.48
C PRO A 264 23.64 17.45 18.92
N ASP A 265 22.64 18.07 19.56
CA ASP A 265 22.71 18.57 20.94
C ASP A 265 21.77 17.75 21.84
N PRO A 266 22.31 16.97 22.79
CA PRO A 266 21.52 16.06 23.62
C PRO A 266 20.58 16.79 24.60
N ALA A 267 20.90 18.01 25.02
CA ALA A 267 20.02 18.80 25.88
C ALA A 267 18.77 19.27 25.12
N ARG A 268 18.94 19.63 23.84
CA ARG A 268 17.82 19.98 22.95
C ARG A 268 17.00 18.77 22.54
N ALA A 269 17.62 17.61 22.37
CA ALA A 269 16.90 16.37 22.11
C ALA A 269 15.93 16.06 23.26
N ALA A 270 16.37 16.23 24.51
CA ALA A 270 15.54 16.03 25.70
C ALA A 270 14.40 17.05 25.80
N GLU A 271 14.65 18.34 25.55
CA GLU A 271 13.61 19.39 25.60
C GLU A 271 12.50 19.18 24.54
N VAL A 272 12.88 18.78 23.32
CA VAL A 272 11.94 18.46 22.25
C VAL A 272 11.19 17.16 22.56
N PHE A 273 11.84 16.19 23.20
CA PHE A 273 11.22 14.95 23.64
C PHE A 273 10.12 15.22 24.67
N ASP A 274 10.43 15.98 25.72
CA ASP A 274 9.47 16.34 26.77
C ASP A 274 8.28 17.10 26.20
N LEU A 275 8.51 18.04 25.28
CA LEU A 275 7.45 18.76 24.58
C LEU A 275 6.54 17.83 23.76
N VAL A 276 7.14 16.91 23.00
CA VAL A 276 6.40 15.95 22.17
C VAL A 276 5.65 14.97 23.06
N PHE A 277 6.25 14.53 24.16
CA PHE A 277 5.66 13.61 25.13
C PHE A 277 4.46 14.23 25.86
N ASP A 278 4.58 15.47 26.33
CA ASP A 278 3.49 16.21 26.97
C ASP A 278 2.30 16.43 26.02
N VAL A 279 2.58 16.63 24.74
CA VAL A 279 1.54 16.77 23.70
C VAL A 279 0.89 15.43 23.34
N LEU A 280 1.66 14.34 23.35
CA LEU A 280 1.17 12.99 23.04
C LEU A 280 0.43 12.34 24.22
N ASN A 281 0.72 12.76 25.46
CA ASN A 281 0.19 12.17 26.67
C ASN A 281 -0.40 13.23 27.64
N PRO A 282 -1.45 13.97 27.21
CA PRO A 282 -2.03 15.05 28.02
C PRO A 282 -2.67 14.56 29.34
N ASP A 283 -3.00 13.28 29.43
CA ASP A 283 -3.67 12.66 30.58
C ASP A 283 -2.70 11.89 31.51
N GLY A 284 -1.39 11.85 31.19
CA GLY A 284 -0.35 11.22 32.01
C GLY A 284 -0.40 9.68 32.08
N GLY A 285 -1.09 9.02 31.16
CA GLY A 285 -1.15 7.56 31.08
C GLY A 285 0.03 7.01 30.29
N THR A 286 1.08 6.54 30.98
CA THR A 286 2.25 5.98 30.29
C THR A 286 1.92 4.60 29.69
N SER A 287 2.08 4.46 28.36
CA SER A 287 2.26 3.14 27.78
C SER A 287 3.69 2.67 28.08
N SER A 288 3.90 1.39 28.39
CA SER A 288 5.18 0.91 28.97
C SER A 288 6.40 1.17 28.07
N LEU A 289 6.20 1.18 26.74
CA LEU A 289 7.25 1.44 25.75
C LEU A 289 7.75 2.89 25.75
N GLU A 290 6.90 3.85 26.11
CA GLU A 290 7.27 5.28 26.12
C GLU A 290 8.05 5.67 27.40
N GLY A 291 7.80 4.96 28.51
CA GLY A 291 8.57 5.10 29.75
C GLY A 291 10.02 4.59 29.60
N ASP A 292 10.21 3.49 28.87
CA ASP A 292 11.53 2.92 28.61
C ASP A 292 12.38 3.82 27.68
N ALA A 293 11.76 4.45 26.67
CA ALA A 293 12.43 5.43 25.80
C ALA A 293 12.85 6.70 26.57
N LEU A 294 11.98 7.21 27.45
CA LEU A 294 12.28 8.37 28.32
C LEU A 294 13.43 8.05 29.30
N HIS A 295 13.44 6.84 29.89
CA HIS A 295 14.50 6.38 30.78
C HIS A 295 15.84 6.17 30.04
N ALA A 296 15.82 5.68 28.80
CA ALA A 296 16.99 5.52 27.94
C ALA A 296 17.61 6.88 27.54
N LEU A 297 16.80 7.90 27.27
CA LEU A 297 17.29 9.21 26.83
C LEU A 297 17.77 10.09 27.98
N THR A 298 17.11 10.01 29.15
CA THR A 298 17.58 10.70 30.37
C THR A 298 18.89 10.11 30.87
N THR A 299 19.10 8.81 30.73
CA THR A 299 20.40 8.17 31.05
C THR A 299 21.50 8.52 30.03
N ALA A 300 21.18 8.65 28.74
CA ALA A 300 22.13 9.15 27.72
C ALA A 300 22.58 10.60 27.98
N SER A 301 21.64 11.47 28.35
CA SER A 301 21.90 12.88 28.73
C SER A 301 22.84 13.01 29.93
N ALA A 302 22.74 12.11 30.91
CA ALA A 302 23.59 12.11 32.10
C ALA A 302 24.99 11.50 31.87
N GLY A 303 25.15 10.66 30.83
CA GLY A 303 26.37 9.88 30.59
C GLY A 303 27.31 10.41 29.50
N GLY A 304 26.88 11.39 28.69
CA GLY A 304 27.68 11.87 27.54
C GLY A 304 27.74 10.90 26.37
N GLU A 305 26.93 9.83 26.39
CA GLU A 305 26.75 8.92 25.26
C GLU A 305 25.63 9.45 24.34
N THR A 306 25.77 9.22 23.03
CA THR A 306 24.73 9.62 22.08
C THR A 306 23.44 8.84 22.37
N ALA A 307 22.30 9.55 22.36
CA ALA A 307 20.95 9.00 22.50
C ALA A 307 20.71 7.70 21.67
N LEU A 308 21.35 7.61 20.51
CA LEU A 308 21.32 6.45 19.63
C LEU A 308 21.93 5.17 20.24
N GLY A 309 22.96 5.29 21.08
CA GLY A 309 23.64 4.17 21.73
C GLY A 309 22.80 3.53 22.83
N VAL A 310 22.05 4.33 23.60
CA VAL A 310 21.22 3.82 24.70
C VAL A 310 19.93 3.18 24.18
N LEU A 311 19.35 3.70 23.09
CA LEU A 311 18.21 3.07 22.41
C LEU A 311 18.57 1.69 21.81
N CYS A 312 19.81 1.49 21.36
CA CYS A 312 20.29 0.18 20.91
C CYS A 312 20.66 -0.78 22.06
N ALA A 313 21.01 -0.27 23.24
CA ALA A 313 21.41 -1.09 24.39
C ALA A 313 20.23 -1.57 25.26
N ALA A 314 19.04 -0.96 25.10
CA ALA A 314 17.83 -1.33 25.83
C ALA A 314 17.14 -2.60 25.27
N ASP A 315 17.68 -3.24 24.23
CA ASP A 315 17.25 -4.55 23.75
C ASP A 315 18.22 -5.65 24.23
N PRO A 316 17.95 -6.35 25.34
CA PRO A 316 18.86 -7.34 25.92
C PRO A 316 18.96 -8.66 25.12
N ALA A 317 18.43 -8.73 23.89
CA ALA A 317 18.29 -9.98 23.14
C ALA A 317 19.24 -10.15 21.93
N SER A 318 20.28 -9.32 21.73
CA SER A 318 21.23 -9.55 20.63
C SER A 318 22.68 -9.77 21.11
N PRO A 319 23.31 -10.93 20.83
CA PRO A 319 24.75 -11.09 20.94
C PRO A 319 25.43 -10.59 19.66
N LEU A 320 26.12 -9.46 19.75
CA LEU A 320 27.08 -8.97 18.76
C LEU A 320 28.33 -9.89 18.70
N PRO A 321 29.03 -10.01 17.57
CA PRO A 321 29.83 -8.90 17.01
C PRO A 321 29.40 -8.39 15.62
#